data_AF-A0A430J5D2-F1
#
_entry.id   AF-A0A430J5D2-F1
#
_cell.length_a   1.000
_cell.length_b   1.000
_cell.length_c   1.000
_cell.angle_alpha   90.00
_cell.angle_beta   90.00
_cell.angle_gamma   90.00
#
_symmetry.space_group_name_H-M   'P 1'
#
loop_
_entity.id
_entity.type
_entity.pdbx_description
1 polymer ?
#
loop_
_entity_poly.entity_id
_entity_poly.type
_entity_poly.pdbx_seq_one_letter_code
_entity_poly.pdbx_strand_id
1 'polypeptide(L)'
;MEMNDSLLSTFKKYYEDYREGAGVDQSFTDAYQATAFHVIHQTEQYAQEGKLTEIQNVIREFHELGLQVGTSNDALKEQFELDLIGRILDHPGHS
;
A
#
# COMPACT_ATOMS: atom_id res chain seq x y z
N MET A 1 14.15 -1.90 -15.75
CA MET A 1 13.93 -0.88 -14.71
C MET A 1 12.89 -1.48 -13.80
N GLU A 2 13.32 -2.06 -12.68
CA GLU A 2 12.38 -2.49 -11.65
C GLU A 2 11.67 -1.22 -11.18
N MET A 3 10.36 -1.17 -11.41
CA MET A 3 9.51 -0.12 -10.86
C MET A 3 9.66 -0.28 -9.36
N ASN A 4 10.33 0.66 -8.68
CA ASN A 4 10.13 0.82 -7.23
C ASN A 4 8.62 1.06 -7.10
N ASP A 5 7.87 0.00 -6.83
CA ASP A 5 6.43 0.08 -6.56
C ASP A 5 6.28 1.11 -5.45
N SER A 6 5.66 2.26 -5.78
CA SER A 6 5.43 3.33 -4.81
C SER A 6 4.72 2.75 -3.59
N LEU A 7 4.88 3.38 -2.42
CA LEU A 7 4.18 2.94 -1.21
C LEU A 7 2.66 2.81 -1.40
N LEU A 8 2.07 3.56 -2.33
CA LEU A 8 0.67 3.37 -2.72
C LEU A 8 0.40 2.00 -3.38
N SER A 9 1.29 1.55 -4.27
CA SER A 9 1.19 0.22 -4.87
C SER A 9 1.35 -0.88 -3.82
N THR A 10 2.30 -0.72 -2.89
CA THR A 10 2.48 -1.64 -1.77
C THR A 10 1.25 -1.68 -0.87
N PHE A 11 0.68 -0.52 -0.56
CA PHE A 11 -0.56 -0.43 0.22
C PHE A 11 -1.72 -1.13 -0.46
N LYS A 12 -1.89 -0.92 -1.77
CA LYS A 12 -2.92 -1.59 -2.55
C LYS A 12 -2.73 -3.11 -2.61
N LYS A 13 -1.50 -3.61 -2.77
CA LYS A 13 -1.21 -5.06 -2.72
C LYS A 13 -1.62 -5.67 -1.38
N TYR A 14 -1.23 -5.04 -0.27
CA TYR A 14 -1.67 -5.50 1.06
C TYR A 14 -3.19 -5.43 1.22
N TYR A 15 -3.84 -4.41 0.68
CA TYR A 15 -5.29 -4.30 0.70
C TYR A 15 -5.95 -5.47 -0.02
N GLU A 16 -5.52 -5.78 -1.24
CA GLU A 16 -6.02 -6.91 -2.02
C GLU A 16 -5.85 -8.23 -1.25
N ASP A 17 -4.69 -8.47 -0.64
CA ASP A 17 -4.42 -9.66 0.18
C ASP A 17 -5.37 -9.75 1.38
N TYR A 18 -5.61 -8.64 2.10
CA TYR A 18 -6.52 -8.64 3.25
C TYR A 18 -8.00 -8.69 2.84
N ARG A 19 -8.36 -8.30 1.61
CA ARG A 19 -9.74 -8.34 1.12
C ARG A 19 -10.26 -9.76 0.92
N GLU A 20 -9.37 -10.75 0.82
CA GLU A 20 -9.75 -12.17 0.79
C GLU A 20 -10.39 -12.64 2.11
N GLY A 21 -10.04 -12.02 3.24
CA GLY A 21 -10.43 -12.48 4.58
C GLY A 21 -11.23 -11.49 5.43
N ALA A 22 -11.31 -10.21 5.04
CA ALA A 22 -11.95 -9.16 5.83
C ALA A 22 -12.74 -8.16 4.97
N GLY A 23 -13.61 -7.38 5.62
CA GLY A 23 -14.37 -6.31 4.97
C GLY A 23 -13.52 -5.07 4.69
N VAL A 24 -14.02 -4.20 3.80
CA VAL A 24 -13.33 -3.00 3.27
C VAL A 24 -12.60 -2.20 4.34
N ASP A 25 -13.29 -1.77 5.41
CA ASP A 25 -12.67 -0.91 6.43
C ASP A 25 -11.54 -1.59 7.20
N GLN A 26 -11.71 -2.88 7.51
CA GLN A 26 -10.72 -3.67 8.22
C GLN A 26 -9.51 -3.92 7.31
N SER A 27 -9.73 -4.40 6.09
CA SER A 27 -8.66 -4.64 5.11
C SER A 27 -7.87 -3.37 4.79
N PHE A 28 -8.54 -2.21 4.72
CA PHE A 28 -7.88 -0.92 4.51
C PHE A 28 -7.02 -0.50 5.70
N THR A 29 -7.53 -0.68 6.92
CA THR A 29 -6.79 -0.38 8.14
C THR A 29 -5.58 -1.30 8.28
N ASP A 30 -5.75 -2.60 8.08
CA ASP A 30 -4.69 -3.60 8.20
C ASP A 30 -3.62 -3.42 7.12
N ALA A 31 -4.02 -3.10 5.88
CA ALA A 31 -3.10 -2.80 4.80
C ALA A 31 -2.27 -1.53 5.08
N TYR A 32 -2.86 -0.51 5.69
CA TYR A 32 -2.12 0.71 6.05
C TYR A 32 -1.11 0.42 7.16
N GLN A 33 -1.49 -0.40 8.16
CA GLN A 33 -0.57 -0.86 9.20
C GLN A 33 0.58 -1.71 8.64
N ALA A 34 0.29 -2.66 7.74
CA ALA A 34 1.30 -3.45 7.05
C ALA A 34 2.25 -2.57 6.23
N THR A 35 1.73 -1.51 5.60
CA THR A 35 2.53 -0.53 4.85
C THR A 35 3.46 0.25 5.79
N ALA A 36 2.99 0.64 6.98
CA ALA A 36 3.84 1.28 7.98
C ALA A 36 5.00 0.37 8.43
N PHE A 37 4.73 -0.93 8.65
CA PHE A 37 5.79 -1.90 8.96
C PHE A 37 6.77 -2.08 7.80
N HIS A 38 6.27 -2.09 6.55
CA HIS A 38 7.11 -2.13 5.36
C HIS A 38 8.07 -0.93 5.30
N VAL A 39 7.57 0.29 5.56
CA VAL A 39 8.39 1.51 5.60
C VAL A 39 9.47 1.44 6.68
N ILE A 40 9.13 0.94 7.87
CA ILE A 40 10.11 0.74 8.96
C ILE A 40 11.20 -0.21 8.48
N HIS A 41 10.83 -1.36 7.93
CA HIS A 41 11.79 -2.36 7.45
C HIS A 41 12.70 -1.80 6.33
N GLN A 42 12.14 -1.12 5.33
CA GLN A 42 12.94 -0.48 4.28
C GLN A 42 13.89 0.58 4.84
N THR A 43 13.42 1.38 5.80
CA THR A 43 14.25 2.39 6.46
C THR A 43 15.44 1.75 7.18
N GLU A 44 15.23 0.63 7.88
CA GLU A 44 16.31 -0.13 8.52
C GLU A 44 17.31 -0.66 7.50
N GLN A 45 16.85 -1.23 6.38
CA GLN A 45 17.73 -1.71 5.31
C GLN A 45 18.55 -0.58 4.69
N TYR A 46 17.90 0.54 4.33
CA TYR A 46 18.60 1.70 3.77
C TYR A 46 19.59 2.33 4.76
N ALA A 47 19.28 2.30 6.06
CA ALA A 47 20.20 2.78 7.09
C ALA A 47 21.45 1.90 7.19
N GLN A 48 21.31 0.57 7.13
CA GLN A 48 22.43 -0.36 7.10
C GLN A 48 23.32 -0.17 5.87
N GLU A 49 22.72 0.20 4.74
CA GLU A 49 23.42 0.45 3.48
C GLU A 49 23.94 1.90 3.32
N GLY A 50 23.69 2.79 4.29
CA GLY A 50 24.09 4.19 4.22
C GLY A 50 23.34 5.03 3.17
N LYS A 51 22.16 4.58 2.72
CA LYS A 51 21.36 5.20 1.67
C LYS A 51 20.41 6.28 2.22
N LEU A 52 20.98 7.40 2.67
CA LEU A 52 20.19 8.50 3.27
C LEU A 52 19.11 9.05 2.33
N THR A 53 19.40 9.18 1.04
CA THR A 53 18.41 9.66 0.05
C THR A 53 17.19 8.75 -0.03
N GLU A 54 17.38 7.44 0.03
CA GLU A 54 16.27 6.47 -0.04
C GLU A 54 15.43 6.51 1.23
N ILE A 55 16.06 6.71 2.40
CA ILE A 55 15.36 6.96 3.66
C ILE A 55 14.47 8.21 3.57
N GLN A 56 15.01 9.30 3.02
CA GLN A 56 14.24 10.54 2.85
C GLN A 56 13.07 10.35 1.87
N ASN A 57 13.30 9.59 0.79
CA ASN A 57 12.27 9.28 -0.20
C ASN A 57 11.13 8.47 0.41
N VAL A 58 11.42 7.36 1.10
CA VAL A 58 10.38 6.50 1.68
C VAL A 58 9.59 7.20 2.78
N ILE A 59 10.24 8.02 3.62
CA ILE A 59 9.57 8.83 4.64
C ILE A 59 8.64 9.87 3.99
N ARG A 60 9.09 10.55 2.92
CA ARG A 60 8.29 11.53 2.19
C ARG A 60 7.05 10.88 1.58
N GLU A 61 7.21 9.76 0.89
CA GLU A 61 6.08 9.01 0.30
C GLU A 61 5.10 8.55 1.38
N PHE A 62 5.60 8.07 2.53
CA PHE A 62 4.72 7.61 3.61
C PHE A 62 3.91 8.77 4.23
N HIS A 63 4.52 9.96 4.34
CA HIS A 63 3.82 11.15 4.78
C HIS A 63 2.73 11.59 3.77
N GLU A 64 3.05 11.59 2.47
CA GLU A 64 2.09 11.85 1.39
C GLU A 64 0.93 10.85 1.40
N LEU A 65 1.21 9.58 1.71
CA LEU A 65 0.19 8.54 1.87
C LEU A 65 -0.69 8.79 3.11
N GLY A 66 -0.10 9.14 4.25
CA GLY A 66 -0.83 9.46 5.47
C GLY A 66 -1.82 10.63 5.30
N LEU A 67 -1.45 11.63 4.50
CA LEU A 67 -2.33 12.75 4.16
C LEU A 67 -3.55 12.30 3.34
N GLN A 68 -3.38 11.33 2.44
CA GLN A 68 -4.49 10.77 1.66
C GLN A 68 -5.44 9.91 2.51
N VAL A 69 -4.91 9.25 3.55
CA VAL A 69 -5.68 8.38 4.44
C VAL A 69 -6.44 9.16 5.53
N GLY A 70 -5.90 10.28 6.02
CA GLY A 70 -6.35 10.93 7.24
C GLY A 70 -7.59 11.84 7.16
N THR A 71 -7.89 12.45 6.01
CA THR A 71 -8.96 13.47 5.88
C THR A 71 -10.26 12.93 5.29
N SER A 72 -10.20 12.09 4.27
CA SER A 72 -11.36 11.40 3.68
C SER A 72 -10.85 10.23 2.84
N ASN A 73 -10.88 9.03 3.41
CA ASN A 73 -10.35 7.83 2.75
C ASN A 73 -11.41 7.05 1.95
N ASP A 74 -12.68 7.49 1.96
CA ASP A 74 -13.76 6.80 1.23
C ASP A 74 -13.48 6.73 -0.28
N ALA A 75 -12.99 7.82 -0.87
CA ALA A 75 -12.63 7.85 -2.29
C ALA A 75 -11.45 6.90 -2.61
N LEU A 76 -10.49 6.79 -1.69
CA LEU A 76 -9.34 5.90 -1.86
C LEU A 76 -9.74 4.43 -1.70
N LYS A 77 -10.62 4.12 -0.74
CA LYS A 77 -11.23 2.79 -0.57
C LYS A 77 -12.04 2.41 -1.80
N GLU A 78 -12.86 3.31 -2.33
CA GLU A 78 -13.64 3.09 -3.55
C GLU A 78 -12.72 2.81 -4.73
N GLN A 79 -11.66 3.58 -4.90
CA GLN A 79 -10.65 3.34 -5.94
C GLN A 79 -10.03 1.94 -5.81
N PHE A 80 -9.65 1.54 -4.59
CA PHE A 80 -9.06 0.22 -4.35
C PHE A 80 -10.05 -0.92 -4.66
N GLU A 81 -11.33 -0.78 -4.29
CA GLU A 81 -12.37 -1.75 -4.63
C GLU A 81 -12.61 -1.84 -6.14
N LEU A 82 -12.69 -0.70 -6.84
CA LEU A 82 -12.87 -0.67 -8.29
C LEU A 82 -11.71 -1.36 -9.02
N ASP A 83 -10.49 -1.09 -8.58
CA ASP A 83 -9.29 -1.73 -9.12
C ASP A 83 -9.25 -3.24 -8.86
N LEU A 84 -9.59 -3.68 -7.64
CA LEU A 84 -9.65 -5.09 -7.28
C LEU A 84 -10.72 -5.82 -8.12
N ILE A 85 -11.91 -5.24 -8.23
CA ILE A 85 -12.99 -5.78 -9.08
C ILE A 85 -12.53 -5.84 -10.54
N GLY A 86 -11.92 -4.78 -11.05
CA GLY A 86 -11.36 -4.76 -12.41
C GLY A 86 -10.37 -5.90 -12.64
N ARG A 87 -9.46 -6.14 -11.69
CA ARG A 87 -8.48 -7.24 -11.75
C ARG A 87 -9.13 -8.62 -11.73
N ILE A 88 -10.15 -8.83 -10.90
CA ILE A 88 -10.91 -10.09 -10.83
C ILE A 88 -11.65 -10.34 -12.14
N LEU A 89 -12.27 -9.31 -12.72
CA LEU A 89 -13.04 -9.43 -13.96
C LEU A 89 -12.13 -9.67 -15.19
N ASP A 90 -10.92 -9.12 -15.18
CA ASP A 90 -9.92 -9.32 -16.24
C ASP A 90 -9.27 -10.72 -16.19
N HIS A 91 -9.36 -11.42 -15.06
CA HIS A 91 -8.92 -12.81 -14.89
C HIS A 91 -10.10 -13.77 -14.64
N PRO A 92 -10.91 -14.12 -15.66
CA PRO A 92 -12.13 -14.92 -15.50
C PRO A 92 -11.88 -16.43 -15.28
N GLY A 93 -10.89 -16.82 -14.45
CA GLY A 93 -10.62 -18.23 -14.21
C GLY A 93 -9.55 -18.52 -13.16
N HIS A 94 -9.99 -18.70 -11.93
CA HIS A 94 -9.48 -19.77 -11.04
C HIS A 94 -10.63 -20.17 -10.11
N SER A 95 -11.47 -21.08 -10.62
CA SER A 95 -12.31 -22.00 -9.84
C SER A 95 -11.89 -23.42 -10.20
#